data_AF-A0A7X0LGL3-F1
#
_entry.id   AF-A0A7X0LGL3-F1
#
_cell.length_a   1.000
_cell.length_b   1.000
_cell.length_c   1.000
_cell.angle_alpha   90.00
_cell.angle_beta   90.00
_cell.angle_gamma   90.00
#
_symmetry.space_group_name_H-M   'P 1'
#
loop_
_entity.id
_entity.type
_entity.pdbx_description
1 polymer ?
#
loop_
_entity_poly.entity_id
_entity_poly.type
_entity_poly.pdbx_seq_one_letter_code
_entity_poly.pdbx_strand_id
1 'polypeptide(L)' 'MSRAPRFAGYALMALAALLAVLMRRGAIGDIGPFPAAVVALLVGMIGVMLVFTDLMVRGLYAQVGAAKAREEEGRDGRDG' A
#
# COMPACT_ATOMS: atom_id res chain seq x y z
N MET A 1 -12.15 -9.55 0.43
CA MET A 1 -11.61 -8.17 0.28
C MET A 1 -10.81 -8.04 -1.00
N SER A 2 -11.14 -7.08 -1.88
CA SER A 2 -10.41 -6.88 -3.14
C SER A 2 -8.95 -6.51 -2.87
N ARG A 3 -8.02 -7.05 -3.67
CA ARG A 3 -6.58 -6.74 -3.59
C ARG A 3 -6.20 -5.50 -4.41
N ALA A 4 -7.20 -4.84 -5.00
CA ALA A 4 -7.04 -3.72 -5.92
C ALA A 4 -6.25 -2.53 -5.35
N PRO A 5 -6.44 -2.09 -4.08
CA PRO A 5 -5.70 -0.95 -3.55
C PRO A 5 -4.20 -1.24 -3.46
N ARG A 6 -3.86 -2.47 -3.08
CA ARG A 6 -2.47 -2.94 -2.97
C ARG A 6 -1.79 -3.01 -4.33
N PHE A 7 -2.47 -3.53 -5.34
CA PHE A 7 -1.95 -3.58 -6.71
C PHE A 7 -1.74 -2.18 -7.29
N ALA A 8 -2.68 -1.25 -7.05
CA ALA A 8 -2.51 0.15 -7.44
C ALA A 8 -1.28 0.77 -6.75
N GLY A 9 -1.10 0.52 -5.45
CA GLY A 9 0.07 0.97 -4.71
C GLY A 9 1.39 0.44 -5.27
N TYR A 10 1.47 -0.85 -5.59
CA TYR A 10 2.66 -1.43 -6.24
C TYR A 10 2.91 -0.87 -7.65
N ALA A 11 1.85 -0.63 -8.42
CA ALA A 11 1.98 -0.02 -9.74
C ALA A 11 2.56 1.41 -9.65
N LEU A 12 2.13 2.21 -8.68
CA LEU A 12 2.68 3.53 -8.42
C LEU A 12 4.15 3.45 -7.98
N MET A 13 4.50 2.51 -7.10
CA MET A 13 5.91 2.30 -6.70
C MET A 13 6.78 1.89 -7.89
N ALA A 14 6.29 1.02 -8.76
CA ALA A 14 6.99 0.62 -9.98
C ALA A 14 7.17 1.83 -10.93
N LEU A 15 6.15 2.65 -11.09
CA LEU A 15 6.22 3.88 -11.88
C LEU A 15 7.26 4.86 -11.33
N ALA A 16 7.28 5.08 -10.01
CA ALA A 16 8.28 5.92 -9.36
C ALA A 16 9.71 5.40 -9.57
N ALA A 17 9.91 4.08 -9.45
CA ALA A 17 11.21 3.46 -9.71
C ALA A 17 11.64 3.62 -11.18
N LEU A 18 10.71 3.44 -12.12
CA LEU A 18 10.96 3.65 -13.55
C LEU A 18 11.35 5.11 -13.85
N LEU A 19 10.65 6.07 -13.27
CA LEU A 19 10.99 7.50 -13.38
C LEU A 19 12.40 7.78 -12.87
N ALA A 20 12.75 7.24 -11.69
CA ALA A 20 14.10 7.38 -11.14
C ALA A 20 15.18 6.80 -12.07
N VAL A 21 14.92 5.65 -12.70
CA VAL A 21 15.85 5.04 -13.67
C VAL A 21 15.97 5.89 -14.94
N LEU A 22 14.86 6.39 -15.48
CA LEU A 22 14.86 7.27 -16.66
C LEU A 22 15.62 8.57 -16.40
N MET A 23 15.44 9.17 -15.22
CA MET A 23 16.22 10.34 -14.79
C MET A 23 17.72 10.03 -14.71
N ARG A 24 18.08 8.89 -14.11
CA ARG A 24 19.48 8.45 -14.02
C ARG A 24 20.13 8.24 -15.40
N ARG A 25 19.33 7.88 -16.40
CA ARG A 25 19.76 7.70 -17.80
C ARG A 25 19.78 8.99 -18.61
N GLY A 26 19.34 10.13 -18.05
CA GLY A 26 19.23 11.39 -18.79
C GLY A 26 18.10 11.42 -19.83
N ALA A 27 17.21 10.43 -19.84
CA ALA A 27 16.14 10.29 -20.84
C ALA A 27 15.01 11.34 -20.69
N ILE A 28 15.06 12.17 -19.65
CA ILE A 28 14.08 13.22 -19.33
C ILE A 28 14.75 14.59 -19.13
N GLY A 29 15.91 14.80 -19.76
CA GLY A 29 16.75 15.99 -19.59
C GLY A 29 16.01 17.31 -19.81
N ASP A 30 15.03 17.35 -20.71
CA ASP A 30 14.28 18.55 -21.08
C ASP A 30 13.34 19.06 -19.97
N ILE A 31 12.94 18.21 -19.02
CA ILE A 31 12.10 18.57 -17.87
C ILE A 31 12.96 19.08 -16.68
N GLY A 32 14.26 18.82 -16.71
CA GLY A 32 15.19 19.09 -15.62
C GLY A 32 15.07 18.09 -14.45
N PRO A 33 16.14 17.91 -13.64
CA PRO A 33 16.16 16.89 -12.61
C PRO A 33 15.22 17.18 -11.43
N PHE A 34 14.99 18.45 -11.12
CA PHE A 34 14.23 18.84 -9.93
C PHE A 34 12.72 18.52 -10.03
N PRO A 35 11.99 18.93 -11.08
CA PRO A 35 10.55 18.60 -11.20
C PRO A 35 10.30 17.10 -11.30
N ALA A 36 11.14 16.38 -12.04
CA ALA A 36 11.01 14.94 -12.20
C ALA A 36 11.23 14.18 -10.87
N ALA A 37 12.18 14.61 -10.04
CA ALA A 37 12.39 14.03 -8.72
C ALA A 37 11.16 14.21 -7.80
N VAL A 38 10.56 15.40 -7.80
CA VAL A 38 9.36 15.69 -6.98
C VAL A 38 8.20 14.79 -7.37
N VAL A 39 7.96 14.61 -8.68
CA VAL A 39 6.90 13.72 -9.17
C VAL A 39 7.18 12.26 -8.78
N ALA A 40 8.41 11.78 -8.97
CA ALA A 40 8.78 10.42 -8.60
C ALA A 40 8.57 10.16 -7.10
N LEU A 41 8.98 11.12 -6.24
CA LEU A 41 8.81 11.03 -4.79
C LEU A 41 7.33 11.07 -4.39
N LEU A 42 6.52 11.95 -4.98
CA LEU A 42 5.09 12.03 -4.70
C LEU A 42 4.37 10.72 -5.08
N VAL A 43 4.63 10.23 -6.29
CA VAL A 43 4.06 8.96 -6.79
C VAL A 43 4.48 7.80 -5.89
N GLY A 44 5.76 7.74 -5.49
CA GLY A 44 6.27 6.74 -4.57
C GLY A 44 5.58 6.79 -3.20
N MET A 45 5.44 8.00 -2.63
CA MET A 45 4.76 8.25 -1.35
C MET A 45 3.31 7.76 -1.37
N ILE A 46 2.56 8.09 -2.43
CA ILE A 46 1.17 7.64 -2.59
C ILE A 46 1.12 6.11 -2.72
N GLY A 47 2.03 5.52 -3.51
CA GLY A 47 2.11 4.07 -3.67
C GLY A 47 2.32 3.35 -2.33
N VAL A 48 3.26 3.84 -1.51
CA VAL A 48 3.53 3.32 -0.17
C VAL A 48 2.32 3.47 0.74
N MET A 49 1.68 4.65 0.77
CA MET A 49 0.48 4.89 1.58
C MET A 49 -0.64 3.89 1.26
N LEU A 50 -0.90 3.62 -0.02
CA LEU A 50 -1.96 2.69 -0.42
C LEU A 50 -1.69 1.26 0.04
N VAL A 51 -0.46 0.77 -0.15
CA VAL A 51 -0.07 -0.57 0.31
C VAL A 51 -0.17 -0.66 1.83
N PHE A 52 0.38 0.33 2.53
CA PHE A 52 0.38 0.34 3.99
C PHE A 52 -1.04 0.40 4.56
N THR A 53 -1.91 1.23 3.98
CA THR A 53 -3.31 1.36 4.40
C THR A 53 -4.08 0.05 4.18
N ASP A 54 -3.94 -0.60 3.02
CA ASP A 54 -4.59 -1.89 2.76
C ASP A 54 -4.12 -2.98 3.74
N LEU A 55 -2.82 -3.02 4.05
CA LEU A 55 -2.25 -3.96 5.01
C LEU A 55 -2.76 -3.71 6.43
N MET A 56 -2.75 -2.45 6.88
CA MET A 56 -3.22 -2.06 8.21
C MET A 56 -4.69 -2.40 8.39
N VAL A 57 -5.53 -2.05 7.41
CA VAL A 57 -6.97 -2.32 7.44
C VAL A 57 -7.24 -3.83 7.47
N ARG A 58 -6.58 -4.62 6.61
CA ARG A 58 -6.72 -6.08 6.61
C ARG A 58 -6.22 -6.71 7.92
N GLY A 59 -5.11 -6.21 8.47
CA GLY A 59 -4.57 -6.65 9.75
C GLY A 59 -5.55 -6.41 10.89
N LEU A 60 -6.17 -5.22 10.93
CA LEU A 60 -7.20 -4.89 11.91
C LEU A 60 -8.41 -5.81 11.79
N TYR A 61 -8.94 -6.01 10.57
CA TYR A 61 -10.09 -6.89 10.37
C TYR A 61 -9.79 -8.35 10.74
N ALA A 62 -8.57 -8.84 10.49
CA ALA A 62 -8.17 -10.18 10.88
C ALA A 62 -8.12 -10.35 12.40
N GLN A 63 -7.58 -9.35 13.12
CA GLN A 63 -7.54 -9.36 14.59
C GLN A 63 -8.93 -9.26 15.20
N VAL A 64 -9.78 -8.37 14.69
CA VAL A 64 -11.17 -8.23 15.14
C VAL A 64 -11.97 -9.51 14.89
N GLY A 65 -11.80 -10.13 13.71
CA GLY A 65 -12.46 -11.41 13.40
C GLY A 65 -12.04 -12.52 14.36
N ALA A 66 -10.74 -12.63 14.66
CA ALA A 66 -10.23 -13.62 15.61
C ALA A 66 -10.73 -13.36 17.05
N ALA A 67 -10.84 -12.09 17.47
CA ALA A 67 -11.38 -11.74 18.78
C ALA A 67 -12.86 -12.15 18.91
N LYS A 68 -13.69 -11.83 17.90
CA LYS A 68 -15.11 -12.20 17.87
C LYS A 68 -15.33 -13.71 17.90
N ALA A 69 -14.55 -14.48 17.13
CA ALA A 69 -14.65 -15.93 17.14
C ALA A 69 -14.38 -16.53 18.54
N ARG A 70 -13.40 -15.98 19.28
CA ARG A 70 -13.12 -16.41 20.67
C ARG A 70 -14.23 -16.03 21.65
N GLU A 71 -14.88 -14.88 21.45
CA GLU A 71 -16.04 -14.48 22.27
C GLU A 71 -17.24 -15.39 22.04
N GLU A 72 -17.50 -15.79 20.80
CA GLU A 72 -18.56 -16.73 20.44
C GLU A 72 -18.32 -18.13 21.04
N GLU A 73 -17.10 -18.68 20.91
CA GLU A 73 -16.70 -19.95 21.54
C GLU A 73 -16.85 -19.92 23.08
N GLY A 74 -16.45 -18.82 23.72
CA GLY A 74 -16.56 -18.65 25.17
C GLY A 74 -17.99 -18.46 25.68
N ARG A 75 -18.92 -18.05 24.81
CA ARG A 75 -20.34 -17.91 25.12
C ARG A 75 -21.08 -19.24 24.98
N ASP A 76 -20.81 -19.99 23.93
CA ASP A 76 -21.43 -21.31 23.70
C ASP A 76 -21.03 -22.33 24.77
N GLY A 77 -19.79 -22.25 25.28
CA GLY A 77 -19.32 -23.08 26.39
C GLY A 77 -19.79 -22.66 27.80
N ARG A 78 -20.54 -21.55 27.93
CA ARG A 78 -21.09 -21.07 29.21
C ARG A 78 -22.59 -21.39 29.35
N ASP A 79 -23.28 -21.68 28.24
CA ASP A 79 -24.71 -21.94 28.17
C ASP A 79 -25.07 -23.44 27.97
N GLY A 80 -24.07 -24.34 27.99
CA GLY A 80 -24.23 -25.80 27.93
C GLY A 80 -23.72 -26.51 29.18
#